data_AF-A0A9X3N033-F1
#
_entry.id   AF-A0A9X3N033-F1
#
_cell.length_a   1.000
_cell.length_b   1.000
_cell.length_c   1.000
_cell.angle_alpha   90.00
_cell.angle_beta   90.00
_cell.angle_gamma   90.00
#
_symmetry.space_group_name_H-M   'P 1'
#
loop_
_entity.id
_entity.type
_entity.pdbx_description
1 polymer ?
#
loop_
_entity_poly.entity_id
_entity_poly.type
_entity_poly.pdbx_seq_one_letter_code
_entity_poly.pdbx_strand_id
1 'polypeptide(L)'
;MTVIKKHFRRRTVALMVPVVVAVGAGSAIAATANDGAVIRACAAKSGKSLHLANADGKCGKGETVLAWNQTGPAGAAGAPGPVGPAGAAGPAGPAGAAGDGTNVVGGETLVGGQADGFLKIDGIAGESADPAHAGEIDVKAFGFGGKNSAGGGASGGGGAGKVAFSDVTFSKLYDASSPKLFQRLATGQHIPSVTFSFRRPGGANGAQFLTYKLSDVIVSSYDQGGSKERPLLERVELNFAKVEISYTPAGGAPITAGFDVKANKSL
;
A
#
# COMPACT_ATOMS: atom_id res chain seq x y z
N MET A 1 -110.16 -31.60 13.32
CA MET A 1 -110.50 -32.97 13.76
C MET A 1 -110.44 -33.89 12.54
N THR A 2 -109.90 -35.08 12.72
CA THR A 2 -110.00 -36.27 11.84
C THR A 2 -108.86 -36.53 10.82
N VAL A 3 -108.22 -37.67 11.10
CA VAL A 3 -107.13 -38.42 10.46
C VAL A 3 -107.60 -39.23 9.24
N ILE A 4 -106.74 -39.42 8.22
CA ILE A 4 -106.76 -40.60 7.32
C ILE A 4 -105.30 -41.03 7.07
N LYS A 5 -104.73 -41.98 7.85
CA LYS A 5 -104.54 -43.44 7.62
C LYS A 5 -103.79 -43.87 6.34
N LYS A 6 -102.46 -44.06 6.49
CA LYS A 6 -101.62 -45.29 6.31
C LYS A 6 -102.01 -46.33 5.22
N HIS A 7 -101.04 -46.71 4.36
CA HIS A 7 -100.37 -48.04 4.25
C HIS A 7 -99.50 -48.14 2.97
N PHE A 8 -98.19 -48.43 3.07
CA PHE A 8 -97.50 -49.74 2.86
C PHE A 8 -97.38 -50.09 1.34
N ARG A 9 -96.25 -50.46 0.71
CA ARG A 9 -95.12 -51.33 1.11
C ARG A 9 -93.96 -51.25 0.08
N ARG A 10 -92.75 -51.57 0.57
CA ARG A 10 -91.43 -51.86 -0.06
C ARG A 10 -91.39 -52.66 -1.38
N ARG A 11 -90.36 -52.44 -2.23
CA ARG A 11 -89.15 -53.32 -2.41
C ARG A 11 -88.15 -52.85 -3.52
N THR A 12 -86.85 -52.75 -3.14
CA THR A 12 -85.55 -53.09 -3.83
C THR A 12 -85.35 -52.83 -5.34
N VAL A 13 -84.48 -51.88 -5.76
CA VAL A 13 -83.00 -51.90 -6.04
C VAL A 13 -82.56 -52.63 -7.32
N ALA A 14 -81.95 -51.90 -8.26
CA ALA A 14 -80.72 -52.28 -8.98
C ALA A 14 -80.09 -51.07 -9.72
N LEU A 15 -78.76 -51.01 -9.65
CA LEU A 15 -77.81 -50.01 -10.16
C LEU A 15 -77.66 -50.05 -11.70
N MET A 16 -77.39 -48.91 -12.34
CA MET A 16 -76.61 -48.77 -13.60
C MET A 16 -76.23 -47.29 -13.80
N VAL A 17 -74.93 -46.99 -13.86
CA VAL A 17 -74.38 -45.65 -14.16
C VAL A 17 -73.99 -45.58 -15.64
N PRO A 18 -74.26 -44.46 -16.33
CA PRO A 18 -73.38 -44.02 -17.41
C PRO A 18 -72.77 -42.64 -17.13
N VAL A 19 -71.49 -42.59 -17.47
CA VAL A 19 -70.54 -41.48 -17.46
C VAL A 19 -71.03 -40.31 -18.32
N VAL A 20 -71.01 -39.09 -17.76
CA VAL A 20 -71.22 -37.86 -18.53
C VAL A 20 -69.86 -37.39 -19.05
N VAL A 21 -69.66 -37.56 -20.36
CA VAL A 21 -68.56 -36.96 -21.13
C VAL A 21 -68.92 -35.50 -21.37
N ALA A 22 -68.29 -34.60 -20.63
CA ALA A 22 -68.31 -33.17 -20.94
C ALA A 22 -67.24 -32.87 -21.98
N VAL A 23 -67.67 -32.53 -23.20
CA VAL A 23 -66.84 -32.00 -24.28
C VAL A 23 -66.32 -30.63 -23.86
N GLY A 24 -65.13 -30.60 -23.27
CA GLY A 24 -64.35 -29.38 -23.12
C GLY A 24 -63.68 -29.06 -24.46
N ALA A 25 -64.02 -27.92 -25.04
CA ALA A 25 -63.29 -27.38 -26.18
C ALA A 25 -61.82 -27.20 -25.79
N GLY A 26 -60.97 -28.07 -26.32
CA GLY A 26 -59.53 -27.97 -26.18
C GLY A 26 -59.06 -26.67 -26.82
N SER A 27 -58.70 -25.70 -26.00
CA SER A 27 -57.73 -24.69 -26.41
C SER A 27 -56.37 -25.36 -26.30
N ALA A 28 -55.82 -25.75 -27.44
CA ALA A 28 -54.40 -26.05 -27.54
C ALA A 28 -53.64 -24.76 -27.18
N ILE A 29 -53.24 -24.63 -25.92
CA ILE A 29 -52.20 -23.67 -25.54
C ILE A 29 -50.89 -24.29 -25.98
N ALA A 30 -50.40 -23.82 -27.12
CA ALA A 30 -49.02 -24.02 -27.54
C ALA A 30 -48.12 -23.60 -26.37
N ALA A 31 -47.36 -24.54 -25.81
CA ALA A 31 -46.30 -24.22 -24.87
C ALA A 31 -45.19 -23.52 -25.64
N THR A 32 -45.28 -22.19 -25.78
CA THR A 32 -44.24 -21.40 -26.41
C THR A 32 -43.20 -21.03 -25.37
N ALA A 33 -42.10 -21.79 -25.41
CA ALA A 33 -40.75 -21.49 -24.94
C ALA A 33 -40.61 -20.84 -23.55
N ASN A 34 -40.38 -21.69 -22.53
CA ASN A 34 -39.36 -21.35 -21.54
C ASN A 34 -38.03 -21.38 -22.29
N ASP A 35 -37.33 -20.24 -22.39
CA ASP A 35 -35.93 -20.22 -22.82
C ASP A 35 -35.18 -21.17 -21.88
N GLY A 36 -34.85 -22.38 -22.38
CA GLY A 36 -34.67 -23.62 -21.62
C GLY A 36 -33.62 -23.68 -20.49
N ALA A 37 -33.11 -22.53 -20.04
CA ALA A 37 -32.25 -22.37 -18.88
C ALA A 37 -33.00 -21.92 -17.61
N VAL A 38 -34.15 -21.24 -17.69
CA VAL A 38 -34.86 -20.70 -16.50
C VAL A 38 -36.38 -20.91 -16.61
N ILE A 39 -36.95 -21.70 -15.69
CA ILE A 39 -38.39 -21.81 -15.46
C ILE A 39 -38.88 -20.61 -14.67
N ARG A 40 -39.94 -19.98 -15.16
CA ARG A 40 -40.66 -18.93 -14.44
C ARG A 40 -42.05 -19.39 -14.08
N ALA A 41 -42.43 -19.18 -12.83
CA ALA A 41 -43.75 -19.47 -12.29
C ALA A 41 -44.30 -18.29 -11.50
N CYS A 42 -45.61 -18.23 -11.37
CA CYS A 42 -46.34 -17.22 -10.67
C CYS A 42 -46.95 -17.83 -9.41
N ALA A 43 -46.59 -17.28 -8.25
CA ALA A 43 -47.16 -17.68 -6.97
C ALA A 43 -48.12 -16.61 -6.49
N ALA A 44 -49.34 -17.00 -6.10
CA ALA A 44 -50.25 -16.07 -5.45
C ALA A 44 -49.64 -15.59 -4.12
N LYS A 45 -49.82 -14.30 -3.77
CA LYS A 45 -49.34 -13.76 -2.47
C LYS A 45 -49.93 -14.46 -1.25
N SER A 46 -51.06 -15.15 -1.41
CA SER A 46 -51.67 -15.99 -0.37
C SER A 46 -50.96 -17.34 -0.18
N GLY A 47 -50.05 -17.72 -1.07
CA GLY A 47 -49.30 -18.97 -1.06
C GLY A 47 -50.08 -20.21 -1.49
N LYS A 48 -51.35 -20.08 -1.87
CA LYS A 48 -52.26 -21.23 -2.12
C LYS A 48 -52.26 -21.75 -3.56
N SER A 49 -51.65 -21.03 -4.50
CA SER A 49 -51.58 -21.44 -5.91
C SER A 49 -50.25 -21.07 -6.55
N LEU A 50 -49.75 -21.97 -7.39
CA LEU A 50 -48.55 -21.83 -8.22
C LEU A 50 -48.89 -22.29 -9.64
N HIS A 51 -48.55 -21.47 -10.63
CA HIS A 51 -48.74 -21.80 -12.05
C HIS A 51 -47.58 -21.26 -12.88
N LEU A 52 -47.37 -21.79 -14.09
CA LEU A 52 -46.30 -21.30 -14.97
C LEU A 52 -46.61 -19.89 -15.46
N ALA A 53 -45.56 -19.06 -15.61
CA ALA A 53 -45.73 -17.71 -16.11
C ALA A 53 -46.21 -17.72 -17.58
N ASN A 54 -46.90 -16.65 -17.99
CA ASN A 54 -47.28 -16.45 -19.38
C ASN A 54 -46.03 -16.28 -20.27
N ALA A 55 -46.22 -16.36 -21.59
CA ALA A 55 -45.12 -16.27 -22.57
C ALA A 55 -44.31 -14.95 -22.48
N ASP A 56 -44.86 -13.89 -21.89
CA ASP A 56 -44.18 -12.62 -21.63
C ASP A 56 -43.44 -12.57 -20.27
N GLY A 57 -43.45 -13.68 -19.53
CA GLY A 57 -42.79 -13.84 -18.23
C GLY A 57 -43.45 -13.08 -17.08
N LYS A 58 -44.67 -12.55 -17.27
CA LYS A 58 -45.39 -11.74 -16.28
C LYS A 58 -46.45 -12.54 -15.54
N CYS A 59 -46.66 -12.17 -14.29
CA CYS A 59 -47.72 -12.72 -13.44
C CYS A 59 -48.92 -11.78 -13.36
N GLY A 60 -50.08 -12.35 -13.02
CA GLY A 60 -51.30 -11.62 -12.81
C GLY A 60 -51.23 -10.69 -11.60
N LYS A 61 -52.23 -9.81 -11.47
CA LYS A 61 -52.31 -8.85 -10.37
C LYS A 61 -52.50 -9.60 -9.05
N GLY A 62 -51.60 -9.39 -8.09
CA GLY A 62 -51.64 -10.09 -6.78
C GLY A 62 -50.77 -11.35 -6.71
N GLU A 63 -49.97 -11.61 -7.74
CA GLU A 63 -49.01 -12.71 -7.81
C GLU A 63 -47.56 -12.19 -7.82
N THR A 64 -46.63 -13.08 -7.52
CA THR A 64 -45.20 -12.83 -7.51
C THR A 64 -44.51 -13.80 -8.47
N VAL A 65 -43.61 -13.29 -9.32
CA VAL A 65 -42.77 -14.12 -10.20
C VAL A 65 -41.72 -14.83 -9.35
N LEU A 66 -41.66 -16.15 -9.51
CA LEU A 66 -40.60 -17.02 -9.04
C LEU A 66 -39.84 -17.54 -10.25
N ALA A 67 -38.51 -17.58 -10.18
CA ALA A 67 -37.68 -18.06 -11.26
C ALA A 67 -36.63 -19.03 -10.70
N TRP A 68 -36.45 -20.17 -11.38
CA TRP A 68 -35.43 -21.16 -11.07
C TRP A 68 -34.97 -21.87 -12.33
N ASN A 69 -33.73 -22.32 -12.37
CA ASN A 69 -33.16 -23.11 -13.46
C ASN A 69 -33.43 -24.60 -13.28
N GLN A 70 -33.57 -25.34 -14.40
CA GLN A 70 -33.66 -26.82 -14.37
C GLN A 70 -32.29 -27.51 -14.28
N THR A 71 -31.22 -26.80 -14.63
CA THR A 71 -29.85 -27.34 -14.55
C THR A 71 -29.22 -26.84 -13.27
N GLY A 72 -28.94 -27.74 -12.31
CA GLY A 72 -28.15 -27.39 -11.12
C GLY A 72 -26.80 -26.74 -11.52
N PRO A 73 -26.15 -25.97 -10.63
CA PRO A 73 -24.83 -25.44 -10.92
C PRO A 73 -23.94 -26.58 -11.41
N ALA A 74 -23.18 -26.34 -12.49
CA ALA A 74 -22.23 -27.32 -12.99
C ALA A 74 -21.40 -27.86 -11.82
N GLY A 75 -21.32 -29.18 -11.69
CA GLY A 75 -20.53 -29.81 -10.64
C GLY A 75 -19.12 -29.22 -10.63
N ALA A 76 -18.56 -28.97 -9.45
CA ALA A 76 -17.21 -28.45 -9.34
C ALA A 76 -16.28 -29.28 -10.22
N ALA A 77 -15.44 -28.60 -11.02
CA ALA A 77 -14.46 -29.27 -11.86
C ALA A 77 -13.72 -30.32 -11.02
N GLY A 78 -13.61 -31.54 -11.54
CA GLY A 78 -12.91 -32.62 -10.85
C GLY A 78 -11.54 -32.12 -10.40
N ALA A 79 -11.13 -32.51 -9.18
CA ALA A 79 -9.83 -32.10 -8.65
C ALA A 79 -8.76 -32.38 -9.71
N PRO A 80 -7.87 -31.42 -10.02
CA PRO A 80 -6.76 -31.66 -10.92
C PRO A 80 -6.06 -32.95 -10.52
N GLY A 81 -5.75 -33.81 -11.50
CA GLY A 81 -4.98 -35.02 -11.25
C GLY A 81 -3.70 -34.67 -10.47
N PRO A 82 -3.20 -35.58 -9.62
CA PRO A 82 -2.00 -35.31 -8.84
C PRO A 82 -0.90 -34.82 -9.78
N VAL A 83 -0.34 -33.65 -9.48
CA VAL A 83 0.82 -33.12 -10.18
C VAL A 83 1.87 -34.21 -10.18
N GLY A 84 2.33 -34.61 -11.37
CA GLY A 84 3.41 -35.59 -11.50
C GLY A 84 4.59 -35.13 -10.64
N PRO A 85 5.39 -36.06 -10.07
CA PRO A 85 6.50 -35.69 -9.21
C PRO A 85 7.35 -34.64 -9.92
N ALA A 86 7.61 -33.53 -9.21
CA ALA A 86 8.44 -32.47 -9.74
C ALA A 86 9.74 -33.09 -10.26
N GLY A 87 10.08 -32.82 -11.52
CA GLY A 87 11.37 -33.22 -12.05
C GLY A 87 12.47 -32.74 -11.09
N ALA A 88 13.50 -33.57 -10.89
CA ALA A 88 14.62 -33.20 -10.03
C ALA A 88 15.07 -31.78 -10.38
N ALA A 89 15.22 -30.92 -9.36
CA ALA A 89 15.70 -29.57 -9.55
C ALA A 89 16.98 -29.64 -10.37
N GLY A 90 17.01 -28.94 -11.51
CA GLY A 90 18.24 -28.78 -12.28
C GLY A 90 19.34 -28.26 -11.34
N PRO A 91 20.62 -28.58 -11.60
CA PRO A 91 21.71 -28.02 -10.82
C PRO A 91 21.53 -26.50 -10.76
N ALA A 92 21.73 -25.93 -9.57
CA ALA A 92 21.67 -24.48 -9.39
C ALA A 92 22.52 -23.83 -10.49
N GLY A 93 21.90 -22.94 -11.28
CA GLY A 93 22.66 -22.14 -12.23
C GLY A 93 23.78 -21.42 -11.49
N PRO A 94 24.93 -21.16 -12.14
CA PRO A 94 25.96 -20.34 -11.52
C PRO A 94 25.32 -19.06 -10.97
N ALA A 95 25.72 -18.66 -9.77
CA ALA A 95 25.20 -17.45 -9.13
C ALA A 95 25.22 -16.32 -10.16
N GLY A 96 24.05 -15.72 -10.43
CA GLY A 96 23.96 -14.60 -11.35
C GLY A 96 24.95 -13.54 -10.92
N ALA A 97 25.71 -12.99 -11.87
CA ALA A 97 26.60 -11.86 -11.58
C ALA A 97 25.80 -10.80 -10.83
N ALA A 98 26.31 -10.37 -9.68
CA ALA A 98 25.71 -9.30 -8.90
C ALA A 98 25.44 -8.11 -9.84
N GLY A 99 24.20 -7.64 -9.86
CA GLY A 99 23.81 -6.47 -10.64
C GLY A 99 24.76 -5.32 -10.34
N ASP A 100 25.30 -4.73 -11.38
CA ASP A 100 26.36 -3.72 -11.37
C ASP A 100 25.84 -2.32 -10.98
N GLY A 101 25.06 -2.24 -9.90
CA GLY A 101 24.42 -1.04 -9.32
C GLY A 101 25.37 0.13 -9.02
N THR A 102 25.99 0.66 -10.06
CA THR A 102 27.10 1.57 -10.07
C THR A 102 26.55 2.98 -10.05
N ASN A 103 26.12 3.41 -8.88
CA ASN A 103 26.15 4.83 -8.56
C ASN A 103 27.63 5.22 -8.43
N VAL A 104 28.25 5.64 -9.54
CA VAL A 104 29.65 6.08 -9.57
C VAL A 104 29.71 7.51 -9.02
N VAL A 105 30.45 7.73 -7.93
CA VAL A 105 30.83 9.06 -7.45
C VAL A 105 32.35 9.14 -7.38
N GLY A 106 32.96 9.81 -8.34
CA GLY A 106 34.42 10.03 -8.37
C GLY A 106 35.27 8.82 -8.77
N GLY A 107 34.74 7.90 -9.58
CA GLY A 107 35.52 6.87 -10.27
C GLY A 107 35.69 5.53 -9.56
N GLU A 108 35.11 5.34 -8.37
CA GLU A 108 35.07 4.04 -7.69
C GLU A 108 33.67 3.42 -7.74
N THR A 109 33.60 2.12 -8.03
CA THR A 109 32.37 1.32 -7.97
C THR A 109 31.94 1.18 -6.52
N LEU A 110 30.75 1.70 -6.18
CA LEU A 110 30.09 1.41 -4.90
C LEU A 110 29.61 -0.05 -4.92
N VAL A 111 30.53 -1.00 -4.70
CA VAL A 111 30.18 -2.38 -4.37
C VAL A 111 29.36 -2.31 -3.09
N GLY A 112 28.08 -2.69 -3.16
CA GLY A 112 27.06 -2.52 -2.12
C GLY A 112 27.60 -2.39 -0.69
N GLY A 113 27.71 -1.15 -0.24
CA GLY A 113 28.09 -0.75 1.10
C GLY A 113 27.69 0.70 1.26
N GLN A 114 26.67 0.97 2.07
CA GLN A 114 26.33 2.32 2.49
C GLN A 114 27.61 2.94 3.07
N ALA A 115 27.98 4.14 2.61
CA ALA A 115 29.04 4.89 3.29
C ALA A 115 28.73 4.93 4.79
N ASP A 116 29.73 4.72 5.64
CA ASP A 116 29.53 4.89 7.08
C ASP A 116 29.30 6.38 7.34
N GLY A 117 28.14 6.72 7.91
CA GLY A 117 27.77 8.09 8.23
C GLY A 117 27.91 8.36 9.71
N PHE A 118 28.61 9.45 10.05
CA PHE A 118 28.83 9.91 11.41
C PHE A 118 28.38 11.36 11.55
N LEU A 119 27.93 11.71 12.75
CA LEU A 119 27.43 13.05 13.06
C LEU A 119 28.02 13.55 14.37
N LYS A 120 28.80 14.62 14.27
CA LYS A 120 29.31 15.39 15.41
C LYS A 120 28.45 16.63 15.63
N ILE A 121 28.01 16.82 16.88
CA ILE A 121 27.18 17.96 17.28
C ILE A 121 27.83 18.65 18.49
N ASP A 122 28.05 19.95 18.39
CA ASP A 122 28.66 20.70 19.50
C ASP A 122 27.85 20.60 20.79
N GLY A 123 28.49 20.08 21.85
CA GLY A 123 27.89 19.89 23.18
C GLY A 123 26.93 18.69 23.32
N ILE A 124 26.77 17.88 22.27
CA ILE A 124 25.92 16.69 22.26
C ILE A 124 26.75 15.48 21.82
N ALA A 125 27.03 14.58 22.77
CA ALA A 125 27.72 13.33 22.50
C ALA A 125 26.69 12.24 22.11
N GLY A 126 27.07 11.40 21.15
CA GLY A 126 26.40 10.15 20.82
C GLY A 126 27.14 8.95 21.42
N GLU A 127 26.97 7.78 20.81
CA GLU A 127 27.48 6.49 21.32
C GLU A 127 28.28 5.69 20.27
N SER A 128 28.69 6.30 19.15
CA SER A 128 29.44 5.59 18.12
C SER A 128 30.71 4.98 18.70
N ALA A 129 30.90 3.68 18.44
CA ALA A 129 32.06 2.91 18.85
C ALA A 129 33.19 2.92 17.80
N ASP A 130 33.01 3.66 16.69
CA ASP A 130 34.03 3.78 15.68
C ASP A 130 35.26 4.53 16.23
N PRO A 131 36.49 4.00 16.11
CA PRO A 131 37.67 4.64 16.69
C PRO A 131 37.94 6.06 16.16
N ALA A 132 37.59 6.35 14.90
CA ALA A 132 37.80 7.67 14.30
C ALA A 132 36.65 8.65 14.63
N HIS A 133 35.50 8.15 15.05
CA HIS A 133 34.28 8.90 15.35
C HIS A 133 33.72 8.58 16.75
N ALA A 134 34.60 8.28 17.70
CA ALA A 134 34.19 7.81 19.02
C ALA A 134 33.33 8.86 19.76
N GLY A 135 32.14 8.45 20.21
CA GLY A 135 31.20 9.33 20.89
C GLY A 135 30.48 10.33 19.96
N GLU A 136 30.63 10.19 18.64
CA GLU A 136 29.73 10.81 17.67
C GLU A 136 28.45 9.98 17.53
N ILE A 137 27.53 10.41 16.68
CA ILE A 137 26.27 9.72 16.40
C ILE A 137 26.41 8.89 15.12
N ASP A 138 25.97 7.64 15.14
CA ASP A 138 25.87 6.80 13.94
C ASP A 138 24.64 7.21 13.11
N VAL A 139 24.88 7.69 11.89
CA VAL A 139 23.83 8.13 10.95
C VAL A 139 23.33 6.95 10.13
N LYS A 140 22.02 6.72 10.13
CA LYS A 140 21.34 5.65 9.39
C LYS A 140 20.76 6.12 8.06
N ALA A 141 20.43 7.39 7.95
CA ALA A 141 19.98 8.03 6.71
C ALA A 141 20.33 9.51 6.74
N PHE A 142 20.56 10.10 5.56
CA PHE A 142 20.87 11.52 5.41
C PHE A 142 20.21 12.06 4.14
N GLY A 143 19.71 13.29 4.22
CA GLY A 143 19.11 14.04 3.12
C GLY A 143 19.51 15.50 3.21
N PHE A 144 20.02 16.02 2.10
CA PHE A 144 20.33 17.44 1.90
C PHE A 144 19.74 17.88 0.58
N GLY A 145 19.15 19.07 0.53
CA GLY A 145 18.51 19.55 -0.67
C GLY A 145 18.24 21.05 -0.66
N GLY A 146 17.98 21.59 -1.84
CA GLY A 146 17.61 22.98 -2.03
C GLY A 146 17.15 23.21 -3.46
N LYS A 147 16.46 24.33 -3.67
CA LYS A 147 15.99 24.76 -4.98
C LYS A 147 16.35 26.21 -5.21
N ASN A 148 16.83 26.52 -6.42
CA ASN A 148 16.93 27.89 -6.87
C ASN A 148 15.79 28.15 -7.87
N SER A 149 14.85 28.99 -7.49
CA SER A 149 13.83 29.50 -8.39
C SER A 149 14.42 30.62 -9.25
N ALA A 150 15.22 30.26 -10.25
CA ALA A 150 15.60 31.17 -11.32
C ALA A 150 14.40 31.35 -12.25
N GLY A 151 13.68 32.46 -12.12
CA GLY A 151 12.58 32.82 -13.01
C GLY A 151 13.11 33.24 -14.38
N GLY A 152 13.05 32.35 -15.36
CA GLY A 152 13.28 32.68 -16.77
C GLY A 152 12.04 33.30 -17.40
N GLY A 153 11.80 34.59 -17.14
CA GLY A 153 10.84 35.37 -17.95
C GLY A 153 11.44 35.69 -19.32
N ALA A 154 10.64 35.57 -20.38
CA ALA A 154 11.05 35.77 -21.79
C ALA A 154 11.60 37.19 -22.13
N SER A 155 11.59 38.12 -21.18
CA SER A 155 12.13 39.47 -21.34
C SER A 155 13.47 39.63 -20.60
N GLY A 156 14.54 39.11 -21.19
CA GLY A 156 15.90 39.69 -21.17
C GLY A 156 16.57 40.09 -19.84
N GLY A 157 16.07 39.65 -18.67
CA GLY A 157 16.60 40.05 -17.36
C GLY A 157 16.35 38.99 -16.31
N GLY A 158 17.11 37.88 -16.35
CA GLY A 158 17.05 36.84 -15.34
C GLY A 158 17.66 37.34 -14.03
N GLY A 159 16.82 37.75 -13.08
CA GLY A 159 17.26 38.09 -11.73
C GLY A 159 17.86 36.86 -11.03
N ALA A 160 18.96 37.04 -10.30
CA ALA A 160 19.56 35.98 -9.49
C ALA A 160 18.55 35.53 -8.42
N GLY A 161 17.94 34.36 -8.60
CA GLY A 161 17.05 33.77 -7.61
C GLY A 161 17.80 33.50 -6.29
N LYS A 162 17.15 33.80 -5.15
CA LYS A 162 17.65 33.40 -3.84
C LYS A 162 17.39 31.90 -3.68
N VAL A 163 18.44 31.13 -3.39
CA VAL A 163 18.31 29.71 -3.11
C VAL A 163 17.46 29.48 -1.85
N ALA A 164 16.55 28.52 -1.92
CA ALA A 164 15.79 28.01 -0.80
C ALA A 164 16.30 26.60 -0.47
N PHE A 165 17.11 26.48 0.57
CA PHE A 165 17.50 25.18 1.11
C PHE A 165 16.33 24.56 1.88
N SER A 166 16.23 23.23 1.78
CA SER A 166 15.44 22.44 2.72
C SER A 166 16.24 22.25 4.01
N ASP A 167 15.55 21.90 5.10
CA ASP A 167 16.24 21.42 6.29
C ASP A 167 17.02 20.14 5.97
N VAL A 168 18.15 19.94 6.65
CA VAL A 168 18.89 18.69 6.57
C VAL A 168 18.15 17.64 7.37
N THR A 169 17.77 16.54 6.74
CA THR A 169 17.10 15.42 7.41
C THR A 169 18.11 14.31 7.67
N PHE A 170 18.11 13.74 8.86
CA PHE A 170 18.86 12.52 9.14
C PHE A 170 18.08 11.58 10.05
N SER A 171 18.46 10.30 10.01
CA SER A 171 17.92 9.30 10.93
C SER A 171 19.02 8.66 11.76
N LYS A 172 18.71 8.34 13.01
CA LYS A 172 19.61 7.65 13.96
C LYS A 172 18.81 6.70 14.85
N LEU A 173 19.49 5.75 15.49
CA LEU A 173 18.89 4.98 16.59
C LEU A 173 18.90 5.82 17.87
N TYR A 174 17.94 5.60 18.76
CA TYR A 174 17.92 6.26 20.07
C TYR A 174 19.22 5.98 20.84
N ASP A 175 19.86 7.01 21.36
CA ASP A 175 21.15 6.94 22.10
C ASP A 175 21.27 8.12 23.10
N ALA A 176 22.43 8.28 23.75
CA ALA A 176 22.71 9.38 24.69
C ALA A 176 22.49 10.80 24.13
N SER A 177 22.52 11.00 22.81
CA SER A 177 22.28 12.32 22.20
C SER A 177 20.81 12.69 22.16
N SER A 178 19.91 11.70 22.19
CA SER A 178 18.46 11.87 21.97
C SER A 178 17.79 12.87 22.93
N PRO A 179 18.01 12.80 24.27
CA PRO A 179 17.39 13.76 25.17
C PRO A 179 17.86 15.20 24.95
N LYS A 180 19.12 15.39 24.54
CA LYS A 180 19.68 16.71 24.25
C LYS A 180 19.15 17.25 22.92
N LEU A 181 18.98 16.42 21.90
CA LEU A 181 18.35 16.82 20.64
C LEU A 181 16.91 17.27 20.87
N PHE A 182 16.14 16.50 21.64
CA PHE A 182 14.80 16.89 22.09
C PHE A 182 14.82 18.23 22.86
N GLN A 183 15.79 18.42 23.77
CA GLN A 183 15.94 19.69 24.48
C GLN A 183 16.25 20.86 23.54
N ARG A 184 17.11 20.68 22.53
CA ARG A 184 17.42 21.73 21.53
C ARG A 184 16.19 22.11 20.73
N LEU A 185 15.39 21.12 20.32
CA LEU A 185 14.08 21.37 19.70
C LEU A 185 13.17 22.17 20.63
N ALA A 186 12.95 21.68 21.85
CA ALA A 186 12.00 22.28 22.79
C ALA A 186 12.36 23.72 23.20
N THR A 187 13.66 24.05 23.21
CA THR A 187 14.17 25.37 23.60
C THR A 187 14.42 26.30 22.42
N GLY A 188 14.46 25.78 21.19
CA GLY A 188 14.93 26.53 20.02
C GLY A 188 16.39 26.98 20.13
N GLN A 189 17.18 26.40 21.05
CA GLN A 189 18.55 26.81 21.26
C GLN A 189 19.43 26.43 20.08
N HIS A 190 20.11 27.43 19.52
CA HIS A 190 21.05 27.24 18.43
C HIS A 190 22.28 26.43 18.87
N ILE A 191 22.72 25.55 17.97
CA ILE A 191 23.93 24.74 18.06
C ILE A 191 24.99 25.42 17.17
N PRO A 192 26.17 25.77 17.71
CA PRO A 192 27.18 26.50 16.94
C PRO A 192 27.64 25.76 15.67
N SER A 193 27.97 24.48 15.78
CA SER A 193 28.41 23.65 14.65
C SER A 193 27.82 22.24 14.71
N VAL A 194 27.47 21.74 13.54
CA VAL A 194 27.09 20.34 13.29
C VAL A 194 27.88 19.84 12.08
N THR A 195 28.49 18.66 12.17
CA THR A 195 29.29 18.09 11.08
C THR A 195 28.84 16.66 10.78
N PHE A 196 28.37 16.43 9.57
CA PHE A 196 28.19 15.08 9.01
C PHE A 196 29.45 14.67 8.29
N SER A 197 29.94 13.46 8.55
CA SER A 197 31.09 12.85 7.88
C SER A 197 30.71 11.52 7.28
N PHE A 198 31.11 11.29 6.04
CA PHE A 198 30.88 10.04 5.33
C PHE A 198 32.20 9.41 4.92
N ARG A 199 32.32 8.12 5.20
CA ARG A 199 33.50 7.33 4.94
C ARG A 199 33.20 6.26 3.90
N ARG A 200 34.14 6.04 2.98
CA ARG A 200 34.04 4.95 1.99
C ARG A 200 33.95 3.61 2.73
N PRO A 201 33.27 2.59 2.16
CA PRO A 201 33.25 1.25 2.74
C PRO A 201 34.67 0.74 3.04
N GLY A 202 34.86 0.10 4.19
CA GLY A 202 36.19 -0.33 4.67
C GLY A 202 36.37 -0.29 6.19
N GLY A 203 35.32 0.04 6.96
CA GLY A 203 35.40 0.19 8.41
C GLY A 203 36.38 1.30 8.79
N ALA A 204 37.11 1.14 9.89
CA ALA A 204 38.08 2.14 10.39
C ALA A 204 39.16 2.57 9.37
N ASN A 205 39.40 1.77 8.32
CA ASN A 205 40.38 2.06 7.28
C ASN A 205 39.80 2.79 6.06
N GLY A 206 38.48 2.97 6.01
CA GLY A 206 37.85 3.72 4.93
C GLY A 206 38.31 5.18 4.93
N ALA A 207 38.57 5.75 3.76
CA ALA A 207 38.87 7.19 3.69
C ALA A 207 37.59 8.01 3.87
N GLN A 208 37.59 8.98 4.78
CA GLN A 208 36.56 10.03 4.81
C GLN A 208 36.61 10.78 3.47
N PHE A 209 35.46 10.89 2.81
CA PHE A 209 35.39 11.42 1.45
C PHE A 209 34.38 12.54 1.27
N LEU A 210 33.45 12.71 2.21
CA LEU A 210 32.42 13.73 2.12
C LEU A 210 32.09 14.26 3.51
N THR A 211 32.03 15.58 3.63
CA THR A 211 31.68 16.27 4.87
C THR A 211 30.68 17.38 4.58
N TYR A 212 29.65 17.50 5.43
CA TYR A 212 28.76 18.66 5.49
C TYR A 212 28.92 19.31 6.85
N LYS A 213 29.43 20.54 6.87
CA LYS A 213 29.53 21.36 8.08
C LYS A 213 28.47 22.45 8.05
N LEU A 214 27.54 22.38 9.00
CA LEU A 214 26.48 23.34 9.22
C LEU A 214 26.86 24.26 10.37
N SER A 215 26.57 25.55 10.25
CA SER A 215 26.80 26.54 11.32
C SER A 215 25.52 27.25 11.69
N ASP A 216 25.42 27.60 12.98
CA ASP A 216 24.26 28.27 13.57
C ASP A 216 22.97 27.47 13.29
N VAL A 217 22.89 26.30 13.92
CA VAL A 217 21.94 25.23 13.59
C VAL A 217 20.82 25.16 14.61
N ILE A 218 19.58 25.02 14.17
CA ILE A 218 18.42 24.74 15.03
C ILE A 218 17.90 23.34 14.70
N VAL A 219 17.52 22.57 15.72
CA VAL A 219 16.70 21.37 15.53
C VAL A 219 15.27 21.83 15.24
N SER A 220 14.81 21.64 14.01
CA SER A 220 13.50 22.13 13.53
C SER A 220 12.39 21.08 13.64
N SER A 221 12.75 19.80 13.58
CA SER A 221 11.83 18.68 13.75
C SER A 221 12.51 17.50 14.43
N TYR A 222 11.72 16.74 15.18
CA TYR A 222 12.12 15.49 15.82
C TYR A 222 10.91 14.55 15.83
N ASP A 223 11.03 13.43 15.11
CA ASP A 223 10.07 12.34 15.12
C ASP A 223 10.75 11.10 15.66
N GLN A 224 10.14 10.42 16.63
CA GLN A 224 10.64 9.17 17.18
C GLN A 224 9.56 8.10 17.10
N GLY A 225 9.94 6.89 16.68
CA GLY A 225 9.05 5.74 16.64
C GLY A 225 9.80 4.41 16.70
N GLY A 226 9.09 3.36 17.03
CA GLY A 226 9.62 1.99 17.05
C GLY A 226 8.50 0.99 17.34
N SER A 227 8.80 -0.29 17.23
CA SER A 227 7.90 -1.37 17.58
C SER A 227 8.64 -2.42 18.41
N LYS A 228 7.99 -3.53 18.77
CA LYS A 228 8.72 -4.64 19.44
C LYS A 228 9.77 -5.27 18.50
N GLU A 229 9.54 -5.19 17.20
CA GLU A 229 10.35 -5.80 16.14
C GLU A 229 11.35 -4.83 15.52
N ARG A 230 11.17 -3.51 15.72
CA ARG A 230 12.05 -2.47 15.19
C ARG A 230 12.59 -1.60 16.32
N PRO A 231 13.92 -1.38 16.39
CA PRO A 231 14.49 -0.51 17.42
C PRO A 231 13.92 0.91 17.32
N LEU A 232 14.02 1.66 18.42
CA LEU A 232 13.64 3.07 18.45
C LEU A 232 14.50 3.85 17.43
N LEU A 233 13.86 4.32 16.38
CA LEU A 233 14.44 5.10 15.30
C LEU A 233 13.92 6.54 15.42
N GLU A 234 14.84 7.47 15.22
CA GLU A 234 14.57 8.89 15.23
C GLU A 234 14.84 9.46 13.85
N ARG A 235 13.99 10.39 13.41
CA ARG A 235 14.22 11.27 12.27
C ARG A 235 14.24 12.70 12.76
N VAL A 236 15.34 13.38 12.49
CA VAL A 236 15.62 14.73 12.99
C VAL A 236 15.88 15.64 11.79
N GLU A 237 15.36 16.86 11.85
CA GLU A 237 15.57 17.88 10.83
C GLU A 237 16.32 19.06 11.44
N LEU A 238 17.27 19.60 10.68
CA LEU A 238 18.15 20.69 11.08
C LEU A 238 18.04 21.85 10.09
N ASN A 239 17.66 23.02 10.61
CA ASN A 239 17.79 24.29 9.89
C ASN A 239 19.13 24.95 10.22
N PHE A 240 19.73 25.68 9.28
CA PHE A 240 21.09 26.21 9.43
C PHE A 240 21.26 27.57 8.75
N ALA A 241 22.19 28.40 9.25
CA ALA A 241 22.53 29.67 8.62
C ALA A 241 23.61 29.54 7.54
N LYS A 242 24.52 28.56 7.66
CA LYS A 242 25.62 28.33 6.72
C LYS A 242 25.86 26.84 6.50
N VAL A 243 26.29 26.50 5.29
CA VAL A 243 26.73 25.14 4.94
C VAL A 243 28.06 25.21 4.19
N GLU A 244 29.00 24.36 4.58
CA GLU A 244 30.22 24.06 3.84
C GLU A 244 30.22 22.57 3.50
N ILE A 245 30.50 22.24 2.24
CA ILE A 245 30.55 20.89 1.73
C ILE A 245 31.98 20.66 1.24
N SER A 246 32.60 19.59 1.72
CA SER A 246 33.93 19.16 1.28
C SER A 246 33.84 17.73 0.74
N TYR A 247 34.35 17.52 -0.48
CA TYR A 247 34.43 16.21 -1.13
C TYR A 247 35.86 15.90 -1.54
N THR A 248 36.34 14.70 -1.23
CA THR A 248 37.67 14.22 -1.59
C THR A 248 37.56 13.08 -2.60
N PRO A 249 37.83 13.34 -3.90
CA PRO A 249 37.92 12.29 -4.92
C PRO A 249 38.98 11.25 -4.54
N ALA A 250 38.83 10.02 -5.03
CA ALA A 250 39.85 8.99 -4.83
C ALA A 250 41.18 9.45 -5.46
N GLY A 251 42.27 9.44 -4.66
CA GLY A 251 43.59 9.91 -5.10
C GLY A 251 43.71 11.41 -5.38
N GLY A 252 42.68 12.22 -5.06
CA GLY A 252 42.64 13.66 -5.32
C GLY A 252 42.74 14.52 -4.05
N ALA A 253 42.93 15.83 -4.25
CA ALA A 253 42.84 16.81 -3.17
C ALA A 253 41.37 17.13 -2.83
N PRO A 254 41.06 17.53 -1.57
CA PRO A 254 39.73 17.97 -1.19
C PRO A 254 39.23 19.16 -2.01
N ILE A 255 37.96 19.12 -2.39
CA ILE A 255 37.23 20.18 -3.07
C ILE A 255 36.19 20.70 -2.09
N THR A 256 36.28 21.98 -1.72
CA THR A 256 35.39 22.60 -0.73
C THR A 256 34.64 23.77 -1.34
N ALA A 257 33.34 23.84 -1.07
CA ALA A 257 32.49 24.98 -1.40
C ALA A 257 31.48 25.22 -0.26
N GLY A 258 31.03 26.45 -0.10
CA GLY A 258 30.06 26.77 0.93
C GLY A 258 29.19 27.97 0.61
N PHE A 259 28.09 28.10 1.34
CA PHE A 259 27.14 29.19 1.20
C PHE A 259 26.66 29.69 2.56
N ASP A 260 26.64 31.01 2.71
CA ASP A 260 25.99 31.70 3.80
C ASP A 260 24.55 32.01 3.38
N VAL A 261 23.59 31.24 3.91
CA VAL A 261 22.16 31.35 3.57
C VAL A 261 21.59 32.68 4.03
N LYS A 262 22.06 33.16 5.20
CA LYS A 262 21.61 34.41 5.80
C LYS A 262 22.15 35.62 5.02
N ALA A 263 23.41 35.59 4.62
CA ALA A 263 24.04 36.65 3.82
C ALA A 263 23.82 36.49 2.31
N ASN A 264 23.21 35.39 1.87
CA ASN A 264 22.95 35.05 0.47
C ASN A 264 24.19 35.17 -0.43
N LYS A 265 25.31 34.59 0.01
CA LYS A 265 26.61 34.63 -0.69
C LYS A 265 27.40 33.35 -0.48
N SER A 266 28.34 33.06 -1.38
CA SER A 266 29.34 32.00 -1.15
C SER A 266 30.19 32.33 0.09
N LEU A 267 30.67 31.28 0.76
CA LEU A 267 31.66 31.39 1.84
C LEU A 267 33.05 31.73 1.31
#